data_AF-A0A6A3LQM3-F1
#
_entry.id   AF-A0A6A3LQM3-F1
#
_cell.length_a   1.000
_cell.length_b   1.000
_cell.length_c   1.000
_cell.angle_alpha   90.00
_cell.angle_beta   90.00
_cell.angle_gamma   90.00
#
_symmetry.space_group_name_H-M   'P 1'
#
loop_
_entity.id
_entity.type
_entity.pdbx_description
1 polymer ?
#
loop_
_entity_poly.entity_id
_entity_poly.type
_entity_poly.pdbx_seq_one_letter_code
_entity_poly.pdbx_strand_id
1 'polypeptide(L)'
;MRDKAHLEDLGFVWDFYESEWSERILPALENFYRLMGHCQVPQSFAVPSDECWPTLSWGLKLGNVVSGIRSDGSYSTQVMRDKTRLKELGFVWDFFESEWSKRIMPALEAFHQLHGHCRVSRSFVVPSEATWPENAHGLKLGIIVGTIHRSASHFDQIARSMNSLAAIEFDSKIAVSKWKNRVEPILTTFEQLYGHRNVPRDFVVPSTPPWQKKDWGIQLGKLEPR
;
A
#
# COMPACT_ATOMS: atom_id res chain seq x y z
N MET A 1 -23.85 25.95 18.81
CA MET A 1 -22.97 27.15 18.78
C MET A 1 -22.63 27.68 20.17
N ARG A 2 -23.53 27.60 21.17
CA ARG A 2 -23.25 28.05 22.56
C ARG A 2 -22.24 27.17 23.31
N ASP A 3 -22.16 25.87 23.01
CA ASP A 3 -21.32 24.95 23.79
C ASP A 3 -19.82 25.01 23.42
N LYS A 4 -19.49 25.39 22.18
CA LYS A 4 -18.09 25.47 21.72
C LYS A 4 -17.34 26.61 22.39
N ALA A 5 -17.94 27.81 22.44
CA ALA A 5 -17.32 29.00 23.02
C ALA A 5 -17.11 28.88 24.54
N HIS A 6 -18.02 28.19 25.25
CA HIS A 6 -17.89 27.95 26.68
C HIS A 6 -16.77 26.95 27.02
N LEU A 7 -16.52 25.99 26.13
CA LEU A 7 -15.43 25.01 26.28
C LEU A 7 -14.05 25.61 25.92
N GLU A 8 -13.99 26.57 25.00
CA GLU A 8 -12.76 27.33 24.68
C GLU A 8 -12.32 28.22 25.85
N ASP A 9 -13.27 28.81 26.58
CA ASP A 9 -13.02 29.66 27.78
C ASP A 9 -12.50 28.84 28.99
N LEU A 10 -12.77 27.53 29.01
CA LEU A 10 -12.33 26.59 30.05
C LEU A 10 -10.99 25.90 29.73
N GLY A 11 -10.31 26.29 28.64
CA GLY A 11 -9.04 25.69 28.21
C GLY A 11 -9.20 24.26 27.68
N PHE A 12 -10.38 23.89 27.18
CA PHE A 12 -10.61 22.56 26.63
C PHE A 12 -9.84 22.37 25.32
N VAL A 13 -8.73 21.64 25.40
CA VAL A 13 -7.83 21.36 24.28
C VAL A 13 -8.49 20.36 23.32
N TRP A 14 -9.21 20.89 22.33
CA TRP A 14 -9.62 20.12 21.13
C TRP A 14 -8.41 19.71 20.26
N ASP A 15 -7.24 20.26 20.59
CA ASP A 15 -5.95 20.13 19.92
C ASP A 15 -5.16 18.87 20.36
N PHE A 16 -5.70 17.95 21.18
CA PHE A 16 -4.89 16.81 21.63
C PHE A 16 -4.30 16.01 20.45
N TYR A 17 -5.11 15.71 19.44
CA TYR A 17 -4.66 15.02 18.23
C TYR A 17 -3.70 15.87 17.39
N GLU A 18 -3.81 17.19 17.48
CA GLU A 18 -3.02 18.11 16.69
C GLU A 18 -1.67 18.40 17.36
N SER A 19 -1.63 18.68 18.66
CA SER A 19 -0.42 18.67 19.50
C SER A 19 0.29 17.32 19.42
N GLU A 20 -0.41 16.19 19.57
CA GLU A 20 0.23 14.88 19.44
C GLU A 20 0.82 14.66 18.04
N TRP A 21 0.11 15.09 16.99
CA TRP A 21 0.61 14.99 15.63
C TRP A 21 1.84 15.88 15.37
N SER A 22 1.73 17.17 15.68
CA SER A 22 2.71 18.19 15.34
C SER A 22 3.96 18.12 16.23
N GLU A 23 3.82 17.76 17.50
CA GLU A 23 4.93 17.76 18.47
C GLU A 23 5.59 16.38 18.62
N ARG A 24 4.86 15.29 18.33
CA ARG A 24 5.34 13.92 18.59
C ARG A 24 5.37 13.07 17.33
N ILE A 25 4.25 12.89 16.63
CA ILE A 25 4.17 11.91 15.53
C ILE A 25 4.98 12.35 14.31
N LEU A 26 4.75 13.57 13.82
CA LEU A 26 5.42 14.07 12.63
C LEU A 26 6.94 14.24 12.85
N PRO A 27 7.43 14.85 13.95
CA PRO A 27 8.85 14.91 14.24
C PRO A 27 9.51 13.54 14.38
N ALA A 28 8.81 12.55 14.95
CA ALA A 28 9.29 11.18 15.02
C ALA A 28 9.39 10.53 13.63
N LEU A 29 8.41 10.73 12.74
CA LEU A 29 8.47 10.25 11.36
C LEU A 29 9.64 10.87 10.59
N GLU A 30 9.88 12.18 10.74
CA GLU A 30 10.99 12.87 10.11
C GLU A 30 12.34 12.36 10.58
N ASN A 31 12.49 12.12 11.88
CA ASN A 31 13.72 11.54 12.41
C ASN A 31 13.90 10.09 12.01
N PHE A 32 12.82 9.30 11.96
CA PHE A 32 12.87 7.94 11.45
C PHE A 32 13.35 7.94 9.99
N TYR A 33 12.79 8.81 9.14
CA TYR A 33 13.24 8.96 7.76
C TYR A 33 14.71 9.39 7.67
N ARG A 34 15.14 10.37 8.47
CA ARG A 34 16.54 10.83 8.50
C ARG A 34 17.51 9.71 8.87
N LEU A 35 17.15 8.84 9.81
CA LEU A 35 18.01 7.77 10.30
C LEU A 35 17.99 6.53 9.41
N MET A 36 16.83 6.18 8.86
CA MET A 36 16.62 4.93 8.11
C MET A 36 16.57 5.12 6.58
N GLY A 37 16.42 6.35 6.09
CA GLY A 37 16.21 6.66 4.67
C GLY A 37 14.83 6.31 4.13
N HIS A 38 13.90 5.85 4.98
CA HIS A 38 12.55 5.45 4.57
C HIS A 38 11.53 5.57 5.72
N CYS A 39 10.24 5.63 5.41
CA CYS A 39 9.14 5.62 6.40
C CYS A 39 8.46 4.23 6.59
N GLN A 40 9.18 3.13 6.34
CA GLN A 40 8.71 1.77 6.64
C GLN A 40 8.87 1.43 8.13
N VAL A 41 8.11 2.11 8.99
CA VAL A 41 8.18 1.92 10.45
C VAL A 41 7.67 0.52 10.83
N PRO A 42 8.49 -0.34 11.50
CA PRO A 42 8.03 -1.64 12.00
C PRO A 42 6.90 -1.50 13.02
N GLN A 43 5.93 -2.42 13.02
CA GLN A 43 4.77 -2.34 13.91
C GLN A 43 5.16 -2.25 15.40
N SER A 44 6.17 -2.99 15.83
CA SER A 44 6.66 -3.00 17.21
C SER A 44 7.56 -1.81 17.57
N PHE A 45 7.88 -0.94 16.60
CA PHE A 45 8.82 0.14 16.82
C PHE A 45 8.27 1.17 17.81
N ALA A 46 9.08 1.45 18.83
CA ALA A 46 8.87 2.52 19.78
C ALA A 46 10.06 3.46 19.71
N VAL A 47 9.81 4.76 19.75
CA VAL A 47 10.85 5.78 19.71
C VAL A 47 11.78 5.62 20.93
N PRO A 48 13.08 5.35 20.72
CA PRO A 48 14.06 5.27 21.79
C PRO A 48 14.21 6.60 22.54
N SER A 49 14.56 6.52 23.82
CA SER A 49 14.89 7.67 24.65
C SER A 49 16.38 8.02 24.56
N ASP A 50 16.82 8.38 23.36
CA ASP A 50 18.20 8.81 23.10
C ASP A 50 18.26 10.11 22.29
N GLU A 51 19.44 10.71 22.22
CA GLU A 51 19.68 12.03 21.61
C GLU A 51 19.38 12.10 20.10
N CYS A 52 19.27 10.95 19.42
CA CYS A 52 18.92 10.91 18.00
C CYS A 52 17.42 11.16 17.76
N TRP A 53 16.59 11.18 18.80
CA TRP A 53 15.14 11.31 18.72
C TRP A 53 14.63 12.54 19.48
N PRO A 54 13.56 13.21 18.99
CA PRO A 54 12.93 14.30 19.73
C PRO A 54 12.42 13.83 21.08
N THR A 55 12.73 14.57 22.15
CA THR A 55 12.38 14.22 23.53
C THR A 55 10.88 13.99 23.75
N LEU A 56 10.03 14.80 23.11
CA LEU A 56 8.57 14.65 23.17
C LEU A 56 8.06 13.37 22.50
N SER A 57 8.86 12.81 21.59
CA SER A 57 8.54 11.57 20.89
C SER A 57 8.99 10.33 21.65
N TRP A 58 9.84 10.44 22.67
CA TRP A 58 10.38 9.28 23.40
C TRP A 58 9.27 8.37 23.95
N GLY A 59 9.45 7.06 23.78
CA GLY A 59 8.47 6.05 24.17
C GLY A 59 7.22 5.96 23.29
N LEU A 60 7.02 6.87 22.33
CA LEU A 60 5.90 6.81 21.38
C LEU A 60 5.95 5.49 20.60
N LYS A 61 4.85 4.73 20.63
CA LYS A 61 4.67 3.51 19.84
C LYS A 61 4.40 3.87 18.37
N LEU A 62 5.37 4.51 17.73
CA LEU A 62 5.25 5.04 16.38
C LEU A 62 4.81 3.99 15.36
N GLY A 63 5.27 2.73 15.52
CA GLY A 63 4.81 1.61 14.68
C GLY A 63 3.30 1.37 14.74
N ASN A 64 2.71 1.43 15.94
CA ASN A 64 1.27 1.29 16.14
C ASN A 64 0.51 2.50 15.57
N VAL A 65 1.03 3.71 15.79
CA VAL A 65 0.43 4.95 15.24
C VAL A 65 0.38 4.89 13.71
N VAL A 66 1.50 4.55 13.08
CA VAL A 66 1.60 4.38 11.63
C VAL A 66 0.68 3.26 11.14
N SER A 67 0.56 2.16 11.90
CA SER A 67 -0.42 1.12 11.58
C SER A 67 -1.85 1.64 11.59
N GLY A 68 -2.25 2.41 12.61
CA GLY A 68 -3.58 3.04 12.70
C GLY A 68 -3.84 3.97 11.52
N ILE A 69 -2.90 4.89 11.24
CA ILE A 69 -2.98 5.80 10.07
C ILE A 69 -3.27 5.02 8.77
N ARG A 70 -2.65 3.84 8.59
CA ARG A 70 -2.83 2.99 7.41
C ARG A 70 -4.16 2.20 7.41
N SER A 71 -4.60 1.69 8.56
CA SER A 71 -5.72 0.74 8.63
C SER A 71 -7.08 1.37 8.92
N ASP A 72 -7.13 2.38 9.79
CA ASP A 72 -8.38 2.94 10.32
C ASP A 72 -8.56 4.44 10.01
N GLY A 73 -7.54 5.10 9.45
CA GLY A 73 -7.58 6.52 9.15
C GLY A 73 -7.41 7.41 10.39
N SER A 74 -6.76 6.90 11.44
CA SER A 74 -6.28 7.71 12.57
C SER A 74 -5.55 8.96 12.06
N TYR A 75 -5.79 10.08 12.74
CA TYR A 75 -5.25 11.39 12.36
C TYR A 75 -5.59 11.83 10.92
N SER A 76 -6.71 11.35 10.34
CA SER A 76 -7.09 11.68 8.95
C SER A 76 -7.09 13.17 8.62
N THR A 77 -7.50 14.03 9.56
CA THR A 77 -7.46 15.50 9.38
C THR A 77 -6.03 16.01 9.24
N GLN A 78 -5.12 15.59 10.13
CA GLN A 78 -3.72 16.00 10.14
C GLN A 78 -2.95 15.41 8.95
N VAL A 79 -3.19 14.13 8.66
CA VAL A 79 -2.71 13.43 7.46
C VAL A 79 -3.10 14.17 6.19
N MET A 80 -4.35 14.63 6.10
CA MET A 80 -4.83 15.36 4.93
C MET A 80 -4.13 16.72 4.80
N ARG A 81 -3.97 17.45 5.91
CA ARG A 81 -3.25 18.72 5.95
C ARG A 81 -1.78 18.56 5.54
N ASP A 82 -1.09 17.58 6.10
CA ASP A 82 0.35 17.37 5.92
C ASP A 82 0.67 16.36 4.80
N LYS A 83 -0.29 16.10 3.91
CA LYS A 83 -0.17 15.10 2.83
C LYS A 83 1.07 15.33 1.95
N THR A 84 1.40 16.58 1.64
CA THR A 84 2.60 16.92 0.85
C THR A 84 3.87 16.59 1.60
N ARG A 85 3.93 16.92 2.90
CA ARG A 85 5.09 16.63 3.77
C ARG A 85 5.29 15.13 3.95
N LEU A 86 4.20 14.38 4.17
CA LEU A 86 4.24 12.92 4.22
C LEU A 86 4.70 12.30 2.88
N LYS A 87 4.33 12.91 1.75
CA LYS A 87 4.82 12.49 0.42
C LYS A 87 6.33 12.72 0.28
N GLU A 88 6.84 13.86 0.72
CA GLU A 88 8.27 14.18 0.70
C GLU A 88 9.10 13.26 1.60
N LEU A 89 8.55 12.85 2.74
CA LEU A 89 9.13 11.83 3.62
C LEU A 89 9.05 10.40 3.07
N GLY A 90 8.45 10.21 1.89
CA GLY A 90 8.24 8.88 1.31
C GLY A 90 7.34 8.00 2.19
N PHE A 91 6.36 8.58 2.89
CA PHE A 91 5.43 7.83 3.72
C PHE A 91 4.70 6.77 2.89
N VAL A 92 4.88 5.51 3.27
CA VAL A 92 4.29 4.37 2.59
C VAL A 92 2.88 4.15 3.15
N TRP A 93 1.86 4.49 2.34
CA TRP A 93 0.45 4.29 2.67
C TRP A 93 0.03 2.83 2.59
N ASP A 94 0.47 2.14 1.55
CA ASP A 94 0.25 0.72 1.35
C ASP A 94 1.62 0.05 1.14
N PHE A 95 2.01 -0.75 2.12
CA PHE A 95 3.27 -1.48 2.09
C PHE A 95 3.32 -2.46 0.90
N PHE A 96 2.22 -3.17 0.63
CA PHE A 96 2.15 -4.12 -0.46
C PHE A 96 2.22 -3.41 -1.82
N GLU A 97 1.58 -2.25 -1.94
CA GLU A 97 1.69 -1.42 -3.15
C GLU A 97 3.11 -0.89 -3.36
N SER A 98 3.77 -0.44 -2.28
CA SER A 98 5.16 0.04 -2.38
C SER A 98 6.13 -1.09 -2.72
N GLU A 99 6.02 -2.26 -2.08
CA GLU A 99 6.85 -3.42 -2.42
C GLU A 99 6.60 -3.88 -3.85
N TRP A 100 5.33 -3.90 -4.28
CA TRP A 100 4.94 -4.29 -5.62
C TRP A 100 5.52 -3.37 -6.69
N SER A 101 5.21 -2.08 -6.59
CA SER A 101 5.60 -1.08 -7.59
C SER A 101 7.10 -0.83 -7.63
N LYS A 102 7.78 -0.81 -6.47
CA LYS A 102 9.20 -0.50 -6.42
C LYS A 102 10.08 -1.71 -6.66
N ARG A 103 9.71 -2.91 -6.20
CA ARG A 103 10.61 -4.06 -6.19
C ARG A 103 10.11 -5.21 -7.04
N ILE A 104 8.87 -5.66 -6.82
CA ILE A 104 8.37 -6.90 -7.46
C ILE A 104 8.15 -6.70 -8.95
N MET A 105 7.43 -5.65 -9.37
CA MET A 105 7.15 -5.39 -10.78
C MET A 105 8.43 -5.14 -11.59
N PRO A 106 9.35 -4.24 -11.17
CA PRO A 106 10.61 -4.06 -11.89
C PRO A 106 11.45 -5.33 -11.97
N ALA A 107 11.43 -6.17 -10.92
CA ALA A 107 12.13 -7.45 -10.95
C ALA A 107 11.48 -8.45 -11.93
N LEU A 108 10.15 -8.47 -12.05
CA LEU A 108 9.44 -9.29 -13.04
C LEU A 108 9.72 -8.81 -14.47
N GLU A 109 9.74 -7.51 -14.70
CA GLU A 109 10.08 -6.90 -15.98
C GLU A 109 11.52 -7.23 -16.39
N ALA A 110 12.49 -7.05 -15.49
CA ALA A 110 13.89 -7.42 -15.72
C ALA A 110 14.05 -8.92 -15.98
N PHE A 111 13.36 -9.77 -15.20
CA PHE A 111 13.37 -11.22 -15.42
C PHE A 111 12.83 -11.58 -16.80
N HIS A 112 11.70 -11.00 -17.21
CA HIS A 112 11.13 -11.22 -18.53
C HIS A 112 12.07 -10.73 -19.64
N GLN A 113 12.68 -9.57 -19.49
CA GLN A 113 13.62 -9.03 -20.47
C GLN A 113 14.84 -9.95 -20.67
N LEU A 114 15.34 -10.56 -19.60
CA LEU A 114 16.51 -11.44 -19.64
C LEU A 114 16.20 -12.87 -20.10
N HIS A 115 15.02 -13.39 -19.77
CA HIS A 115 14.67 -14.80 -19.99
C HIS A 115 13.57 -15.04 -21.03
N GLY A 116 12.88 -13.99 -21.49
CA GLY A 116 11.76 -14.06 -22.43
C GLY A 116 10.48 -14.68 -21.85
N HIS A 117 10.39 -14.83 -20.52
CA HIS A 117 9.22 -15.37 -19.82
C HIS A 117 9.23 -15.02 -18.33
N CYS A 118 8.10 -15.17 -17.63
CA CYS A 118 8.02 -15.02 -16.16
C CYS A 118 7.99 -16.33 -15.36
N ARG A 119 8.52 -17.44 -15.90
CA ARG A 119 8.61 -18.74 -15.19
C ARG A 119 9.79 -18.75 -14.21
N VAL A 120 9.64 -18.04 -13.10
CA VAL A 120 10.70 -17.88 -12.10
C VAL A 120 10.86 -19.15 -11.25
N SER A 121 12.07 -19.70 -11.17
CA SER A 121 12.38 -20.84 -10.30
C SER A 121 12.15 -20.47 -8.82
N ARG A 122 11.61 -21.40 -8.02
CA ARG A 122 11.29 -21.16 -6.60
C ARG A 122 12.50 -20.68 -5.77
N SER A 123 13.70 -21.13 -6.09
CA SER A 123 14.94 -20.75 -5.38
C SER A 123 15.55 -19.44 -5.88
N PHE A 124 14.99 -18.83 -6.92
CA PHE A 124 15.55 -17.64 -7.52
C PHE A 124 15.47 -16.43 -6.58
N VAL A 125 16.62 -15.78 -6.42
CA VAL A 125 16.82 -14.53 -5.68
C VAL A 125 17.44 -13.55 -6.66
N VAL A 126 16.92 -12.32 -6.69
CA VAL A 126 17.42 -11.27 -7.57
C VAL A 126 18.90 -11.00 -7.27
N PRO A 127 19.81 -11.21 -8.24
CA PRO A 127 21.24 -10.94 -8.09
C PRO A 127 21.53 -9.45 -7.88
N SER A 128 22.64 -9.17 -7.20
CA SER A 128 23.18 -7.80 -7.07
C SER A 128 24.01 -7.39 -8.28
N GLU A 129 23.39 -7.45 -9.47
CA GLU A 129 24.03 -7.11 -10.75
C GLU A 129 23.32 -5.91 -11.40
N ALA A 130 24.03 -5.17 -12.25
CA ALA A 130 23.52 -3.95 -12.89
C ALA A 130 22.33 -4.18 -13.83
N THR A 131 22.12 -5.41 -14.28
CA THR A 131 20.95 -5.80 -15.08
C THR A 131 19.66 -5.91 -14.25
N TRP A 132 19.77 -5.87 -12.92
CA TRP A 132 18.65 -5.94 -11.99
C TRP A 132 18.46 -4.61 -11.26
N PRO A 133 17.19 -4.21 -10.99
CA PRO A 133 16.91 -3.03 -10.19
C PRO A 133 17.57 -3.12 -8.82
N GLU A 134 18.33 -2.09 -8.42
CA GLU A 134 19.10 -2.08 -7.17
C GLU A 134 18.22 -2.35 -5.94
N ASN A 135 17.04 -1.74 -5.91
CA ASN A 135 16.07 -1.93 -4.84
C ASN A 135 15.44 -3.34 -4.81
N ALA A 136 15.58 -4.13 -5.88
CA ALA A 136 15.12 -5.50 -5.95
C ALA A 136 16.22 -6.51 -5.58
N HIS A 137 17.48 -6.10 -5.42
CA HIS A 137 18.58 -7.00 -5.04
C HIS A 137 18.24 -7.80 -3.76
N GLY A 138 18.52 -9.11 -3.77
CA GLY A 138 18.21 -10.00 -2.67
C GLY A 138 16.71 -10.36 -2.52
N LEU A 139 15.83 -9.83 -3.38
CA LEU A 139 14.41 -10.18 -3.37
C LEU A 139 14.23 -11.66 -3.76
N LYS A 140 13.55 -12.43 -2.91
CA LYS A 140 13.22 -13.84 -3.15
C LYS A 140 12.07 -13.97 -4.16
N LEU A 141 12.28 -13.49 -5.37
CA LEU A 141 11.26 -13.38 -6.42
C LEU A 141 10.63 -14.74 -6.75
N GLY A 142 11.39 -15.83 -6.72
CA GLY A 142 10.86 -17.18 -6.91
C GLY A 142 9.81 -17.61 -5.88
N ILE A 143 10.00 -17.23 -4.62
CA ILE A 143 9.04 -17.49 -3.54
C ILE A 143 7.79 -16.62 -3.72
N ILE A 144 7.99 -15.35 -4.10
CA ILE A 144 6.88 -14.40 -4.33
C ILE A 144 5.99 -14.88 -5.47
N VAL A 145 6.55 -15.18 -6.64
CA VAL A 145 5.81 -15.72 -7.80
C VAL A 145 5.10 -17.02 -7.44
N GLY A 146 5.79 -17.95 -6.76
CA GLY A 146 5.16 -19.18 -6.30
C GLY A 146 4.00 -18.97 -5.31
N THR A 147 4.05 -17.91 -4.50
CA THR A 147 2.97 -17.55 -3.57
C THR A 147 1.80 -16.88 -4.30
N ILE A 148 2.08 -16.00 -5.26
CA ILE A 148 1.07 -15.41 -6.15
C ILE A 148 0.28 -16.53 -6.84
N HIS A 149 0.97 -17.50 -7.44
CA HIS A 149 0.31 -18.59 -8.15
C HIS A 149 -0.43 -19.58 -7.22
N ARG A 150 0.03 -19.76 -5.98
CA ARG A 150 -0.59 -20.72 -5.04
C ARG A 150 -1.76 -20.14 -4.28
N SER A 151 -1.67 -18.90 -3.82
CA SER A 151 -2.63 -18.31 -2.89
C SER A 151 -3.24 -16.99 -3.35
N ALA A 152 -2.92 -16.52 -4.57
CA ALA A 152 -3.33 -15.21 -5.06
C ALA A 152 -2.98 -14.09 -4.06
N SER A 153 -1.78 -14.17 -3.46
CA SER A 153 -1.18 -13.04 -2.74
C SER A 153 -1.01 -11.86 -3.68
N HIS A 154 -0.95 -10.63 -3.15
CA HIS A 154 -0.85 -9.41 -3.95
C HIS A 154 -1.99 -9.24 -4.95
N PHE A 155 -3.17 -9.82 -4.68
CA PHE A 155 -4.32 -9.76 -5.58
C PHE A 155 -4.66 -8.34 -5.99
N ASP A 156 -4.75 -7.40 -5.03
CA ASP A 156 -5.18 -6.04 -5.37
C ASP A 156 -4.14 -5.33 -6.25
N GLN A 157 -2.84 -5.57 -6.02
CA GLN A 157 -1.76 -5.07 -6.87
C GLN A 157 -1.83 -5.66 -8.28
N ILE A 158 -1.97 -6.99 -8.40
CA ILE A 158 -2.12 -7.69 -9.68
C ILE A 158 -3.33 -7.14 -10.45
N ALA A 159 -4.47 -7.05 -9.78
CA ALA A 159 -5.71 -6.59 -10.38
C ALA A 159 -5.64 -5.12 -10.84
N ARG A 160 -4.77 -4.29 -10.24
CA ARG A 160 -4.49 -2.92 -10.66
C ARG A 160 -3.41 -2.80 -11.74
N SER A 161 -2.56 -3.81 -11.92
CA SER A 161 -1.42 -3.80 -12.84
C SER A 161 -1.58 -4.76 -14.03
N MET A 162 -2.82 -5.17 -14.38
CA MET A 162 -3.07 -6.16 -15.44
C MET A 162 -2.44 -5.79 -16.80
N ASN A 163 -2.41 -4.51 -17.16
CA ASN A 163 -1.69 -4.03 -18.36
C ASN A 163 -0.20 -4.36 -18.35
N SER A 164 0.49 -4.00 -17.26
CA SER A 164 1.93 -4.24 -17.12
C SER A 164 2.23 -5.74 -17.09
N LEU A 165 1.38 -6.53 -16.41
CA LEU A 165 1.51 -7.98 -16.36
C LEU A 165 1.29 -8.65 -17.70
N ALA A 166 0.33 -8.17 -18.50
CA ALA A 166 0.10 -8.65 -19.86
C ALA A 166 1.28 -8.35 -20.79
N ALA A 167 1.94 -7.18 -20.61
CA ALA A 167 3.11 -6.80 -21.41
C ALA A 167 4.34 -7.70 -21.20
N ILE A 168 4.40 -8.40 -20.07
CA ILE A 168 5.46 -9.38 -19.74
C ILE A 168 4.94 -10.82 -19.75
N GLU A 169 3.76 -11.06 -20.34
CA GLU A 169 3.12 -12.37 -20.44
C GLU A 169 3.04 -13.12 -19.09
N PHE A 170 2.86 -12.39 -17.99
CA PHE A 170 2.78 -12.97 -16.66
C PHE A 170 1.43 -13.67 -16.45
N ASP A 171 1.45 -14.94 -16.06
CA ASP A 171 0.23 -15.66 -15.67
C ASP A 171 -0.35 -15.11 -14.36
N SER A 172 -1.32 -14.21 -14.50
CA SER A 172 -2.02 -13.54 -13.42
C SER A 172 -3.43 -14.09 -13.17
N LYS A 173 -3.78 -15.28 -13.69
CA LYS A 173 -5.11 -15.85 -13.51
C LYS A 173 -5.43 -16.03 -12.03
N ILE A 174 -6.68 -15.74 -11.66
CA ILE A 174 -7.11 -15.66 -10.27
C ILE A 174 -7.70 -16.99 -9.79
N ALA A 175 -7.22 -17.50 -8.66
CA ALA A 175 -7.79 -18.70 -8.05
C ALA A 175 -9.31 -18.56 -7.80
N VAL A 176 -10.09 -19.58 -8.12
CA VAL A 176 -11.57 -19.57 -8.00
C VAL A 176 -12.06 -19.12 -6.61
N SER A 177 -11.39 -19.55 -5.54
CA SER A 177 -11.71 -19.11 -4.17
C SER A 177 -11.51 -17.61 -3.97
N LYS A 178 -10.43 -17.04 -4.51
CA LYS A 178 -10.16 -15.60 -4.46
C LYS A 178 -11.13 -14.83 -5.36
N TRP A 179 -11.46 -15.36 -6.54
CA TRP A 179 -12.46 -14.79 -7.44
C TRP A 179 -13.80 -14.60 -6.72
N LYS A 180 -14.32 -15.67 -6.12
CA LYS A 180 -15.59 -15.65 -5.37
C LYS A 180 -15.60 -14.62 -4.25
N ASN A 181 -14.48 -14.44 -3.55
CA ASN A 181 -14.43 -13.56 -2.38
C ASN A 181 -14.08 -12.10 -2.71
N ARG A 182 -13.35 -11.84 -3.79
CA ARG A 182 -12.85 -10.50 -4.13
C ARG A 182 -13.43 -9.92 -5.41
N VAL A 183 -13.65 -10.71 -6.45
CA VAL A 183 -14.11 -10.24 -7.76
C VAL A 183 -15.63 -10.28 -7.86
N GLU A 184 -16.26 -11.35 -7.36
CA GLU A 184 -17.72 -11.51 -7.41
C GLU A 184 -18.52 -10.37 -6.77
N PRO A 185 -18.12 -9.79 -5.62
CA PRO A 185 -18.81 -8.62 -5.08
C PRO A 185 -18.70 -7.39 -6.00
N ILE A 186 -17.57 -7.22 -6.68
CA ILE A 186 -17.35 -6.10 -7.61
C ILE A 186 -18.20 -6.30 -8.88
N LEU A 187 -18.29 -7.53 -9.38
CA LEU A 187 -19.18 -7.88 -10.50
C LEU A 187 -20.65 -7.68 -10.15
N THR A 188 -21.05 -8.00 -8.91
CA THR A 188 -22.39 -7.71 -8.42
C THR A 188 -22.68 -6.21 -8.44
N THR A 189 -21.75 -5.37 -7.97
CA THR A 189 -21.90 -3.91 -8.07
C THR A 189 -21.96 -3.42 -9.52
N PHE A 190 -21.16 -4.00 -10.42
CA PHE A 190 -21.22 -3.68 -11.85
C PHE A 190 -22.60 -4.03 -12.44
N GLU A 191 -23.09 -5.24 -12.18
CA GLU A 191 -24.39 -5.70 -12.64
C GLU A 191 -25.55 -4.83 -12.12
N GLN A 192 -25.48 -4.38 -10.87
CA GLN A 192 -26.47 -3.45 -10.32
C GLN A 192 -26.49 -2.10 -11.03
N LEU A 193 -25.34 -1.61 -11.50
CA LEU A 193 -25.21 -0.32 -12.17
C LEU A 193 -25.54 -0.39 -13.67
N TYR A 194 -25.17 -1.48 -14.35
CA TYR A 194 -25.24 -1.60 -15.80
C TYR A 194 -26.26 -2.63 -16.30
N GLY A 195 -26.88 -3.41 -15.40
CA GLY A 195 -27.89 -4.42 -15.73
C GLY A 195 -27.37 -5.70 -16.36
N HIS A 196 -26.04 -5.86 -16.48
CA HIS A 196 -25.40 -7.05 -17.06
C HIS A 196 -23.99 -7.27 -16.51
N ARG A 197 -23.41 -8.45 -16.78
CA ARG A 197 -22.04 -8.81 -16.37
C ARG A 197 -20.98 -8.74 -17.48
N ASN A 198 -21.35 -8.26 -18.66
CA ASN A 198 -20.40 -8.05 -19.77
C ASN A 198 -19.52 -6.82 -19.50
N VAL A 199 -18.49 -6.99 -18.69
CA VAL A 199 -17.56 -5.90 -18.33
C VAL A 199 -16.67 -5.55 -19.54
N PRO A 200 -16.63 -4.29 -19.98
CA PRO A 200 -15.72 -3.85 -21.03
C PRO A 200 -14.25 -4.10 -20.66
N ARG A 201 -13.40 -4.50 -21.62
CA ARG A 201 -12.00 -4.87 -21.37
C ARG A 201 -11.17 -3.75 -20.74
N ASP A 202 -11.51 -2.50 -21.00
CA ASP A 202 -10.86 -1.29 -20.50
C ASP A 202 -11.49 -0.77 -19.20
N PHE A 203 -12.55 -1.42 -18.70
CA PHE A 203 -13.21 -0.98 -17.48
C PHE A 203 -12.28 -1.11 -16.26
N VAL A 204 -12.10 0.02 -15.60
CA VAL A 204 -11.38 0.15 -14.34
C VAL A 204 -12.37 0.65 -13.29
N VAL A 205 -12.39 0.01 -12.12
CA VAL A 205 -13.29 0.37 -11.02
C VAL A 205 -13.07 1.86 -10.64
N PRO A 206 -14.10 2.72 -10.80
CA PRO A 206 -14.00 4.14 -10.49
C PRO A 206 -13.74 4.41 -9.01
N SER A 207 -13.09 5.54 -8.72
CA SER A 207 -12.83 6.00 -7.35
C SER A 207 -14.00 6.77 -6.73
N THR A 208 -15.23 6.34 -7.01
CA THR A 208 -16.47 7.00 -6.60
C THR A 208 -17.50 6.00 -6.07
N PRO A 209 -18.45 6.42 -5.21
CA PRO A 209 -19.57 5.56 -4.83
C PRO A 209 -20.37 5.07 -6.06
N PRO A 210 -20.95 3.85 -6.03
CA PRO A 210 -21.05 2.92 -4.90
C PRO A 210 -19.81 2.02 -4.70
N TRP A 211 -18.73 2.22 -5.45
CA TRP A 211 -17.54 1.39 -5.37
C TRP A 211 -16.79 1.60 -4.05
N GLN A 212 -16.38 0.51 -3.41
CA GLN A 212 -15.62 0.56 -2.16
C GLN A 212 -14.17 0.98 -2.43
N LYS A 213 -13.58 1.78 -1.52
CA LYS A 213 -12.19 2.27 -1.62
C LYS A 213 -11.16 1.17 -1.94
N LYS A 214 -11.31 0.01 -1.31
CA LYS A 214 -10.41 -1.15 -1.51
C LYS A 214 -10.46 -1.72 -2.94
N ASP A 215 -11.52 -1.46 -3.69
CA ASP A 215 -11.75 -1.99 -5.03
C ASP A 215 -11.37 -0.98 -6.13
N TRP A 216 -11.11 0.28 -5.77
CA TRP A 216 -10.74 1.33 -6.72
C TRP A 216 -9.48 0.98 -7.52
N GLY A 217 -9.51 1.30 -8.81
CA GLY A 217 -8.40 1.08 -9.74
C GLY A 217 -8.26 -0.36 -10.24
N ILE A 218 -9.06 -1.31 -9.75
CA ILE A 218 -9.05 -2.69 -10.25
C ILE A 218 -9.46 -2.69 -11.73
N GLN A 219 -8.62 -3.28 -12.59
CA GLN A 219 -8.86 -3.45 -14.03
C GLN A 219 -9.81 -4.64 -14.26
N LEU A 220 -11.05 -4.52 -13.77
CA LEU A 220 -12.04 -5.59 -13.68
C LEU A 220 -12.28 -6.29 -15.03
N GLY A 221 -12.29 -5.55 -16.13
CA GLY A 221 -12.51 -6.07 -17.48
C GLY A 221 -11.43 -7.03 -18.00
N LYS A 222 -10.31 -7.16 -17.29
CA LYS A 222 -9.17 -8.01 -17.67
C LYS A 222 -8.96 -9.19 -16.74
N LEU A 223 -9.73 -9.26 -15.64
CA LEU A 223 -9.58 -10.33 -14.67
C LEU A 223 -10.18 -11.62 -15.24
N GLU A 224 -9.42 -12.71 -15.14
CA GLU A 224 -9.86 -14.04 -15.57
C GLU A 224 -9.70 -15.04 -14.43
N PRO A 225 -10.72 -15.88 -14.15
CA PRO A 225 -10.57 -16.97 -13.20
C PRO A 225 -9.65 -18.04 -13.79
N ARG A 226 -8.97 -18.78 -12.90
CA ARG A 226 -8.26 -20.02 -13.23
C ARG A 226 -9.22 -21.14 -13.55
#